data_AF-A0A7R9FB47-F1
#
_entry.id   AF-A0A7R9FB47-F1
#
_cell.length_a   1.000
_cell.length_b   1.000
_cell.length_c   1.000
_cell.angle_alpha   90.00
_cell.angle_beta   90.00
_cell.angle_gamma   90.00
#
_symmetry.space_group_name_H-M   'P 1'
#
loop_
_entity.id
_entity.type
_entity.pdbx_description
1 polymer ?
#
loop_
_entity_poly.entity_id
_entity_poly.type
_entity_poly.pdbx_seq_one_letter_code
_entity_poly.pdbx_strand_id
1 'polypeptide(L)' 'VEYLEKSKHLQDQLRELRSEIEVLKVGEKQTELDHLHEEQVRLGENKYSTLRKVRHK' A
#
# COMPACT_ATOMS: atom_id res chain seq x y z
N VAL A 1 -19.69 10.19 8.04
CA VAL A 1 -18.59 10.95 8.69
C VAL A 1 -17.69 9.98 9.44
N GLU A 2 -18.23 9.23 10.41
CA GLU A 2 -17.46 8.25 11.22
C GLU A 2 -16.66 7.20 10.42
N TYR A 3 -17.21 6.64 9.33
CA TYR A 3 -16.46 5.69 8.47
C TYR A 3 -15.25 6.36 7.79
N LEU A 4 -15.40 7.59 7.31
CA LEU A 4 -14.31 8.33 6.67
C LEU A 4 -13.24 8.72 7.69
N GLU A 5 -13.64 9.06 8.92
CA GLU A 5 -12.72 9.33 10.03
C GLU A 5 -11.97 8.07 10.47
N LYS A 6 -12.65 6.93 10.62
CA LYS A 6 -12.03 5.63 10.92
C LYS A 6 -11.08 5.20 9.80
N SER A 7 -11.47 5.40 8.54
CA SER A 7 -10.62 5.11 7.38
C SER A 7 -9.39 6.00 7.33
N LYS A 8 -9.52 7.29 7.67
CA LYS A 8 -8.39 8.23 7.73
C LYS A 8 -7.44 7.86 8.86
N HIS A 9 -7.97 7.59 10.05
CA HIS A 9 -7.15 7.18 11.20
C HIS A 9 -6.36 5.91 10.90
N LEU A 10 -6.99 4.91 10.29
CA LEU A 10 -6.32 3.69 9.86
C LEU A 10 -5.23 3.98 8.82
N GLN A 11 -5.50 4.86 7.84
CA GLN A 11 -4.50 5.25 6.85
C GLN A 11 -3.28 5.93 7.48
N ASP A 12 -3.50 6.80 8.47
CA ASP A 12 -2.44 7.47 9.20
C ASP A 12 -1.61 6.47 10.01
N GLN A 13 -2.24 5.55 10.73
CA GLN A 13 -1.57 4.46 11.48
C GLN A 13 -0.72 3.57 10.56
N LEU A 14 -1.23 3.19 9.39
CA LEU A 14 -0.48 2.39 8.42
C LEU A 14 0.72 3.16 7.86
N ARG A 15 0.59 4.47 7.65
CA ARG A 15 1.68 5.32 7.17
C ARG A 15 2.77 5.49 8.21
N GLU A 16 2.39 5.67 9.47
CA GLU A 16 3.29 5.76 10.62
C GLU A 16 4.07 4.44 10.77
N LEU A 17 3.37 3.31 10.89
CA LEU A 17 3.98 1.99 11.00
C LEU A 17 4.96 1.72 9.85
N ARG A 18 4.57 2.01 8.60
CA ARG A 18 5.45 1.84 7.44
C ARG A 18 6.73 2.66 7.58
N SER A 19 6.63 3.90 8.04
CA SER A 19 7.79 4.79 8.17
C SER A 19 8.74 4.32 9.29
N GLU A 20 8.19 3.79 10.39
CA GLU A 20 8.97 3.24 11.49
C GLU A 20 9.76 1.98 11.09
N ILE A 21 9.14 1.08 10.32
CA ILE A 21 9.80 -0.17 9.91
C ILE A 21 10.71 -0.02 8.69
N GLU A 22 10.59 1.06 7.91
CA GLU A 22 11.35 1.27 6.67
C GLU A 22 12.87 1.17 6.91
N VAL A 23 13.34 1.80 7.99
CA VAL A 23 14.76 1.81 8.38
C VAL A 23 15.27 0.44 8.88
N LEU A 24 14.35 -0.49 9.15
CA LEU A 24 14.64 -1.84 9.63
C LEU A 24 14.58 -2.89 8.51
N LYS A 25 14.22 -2.51 7.29
CA LYS A 25 14.12 -3.44 6.16
C LYS A 25 15.49 -4.03 5.81
N VAL A 26 15.53 -5.35 5.62
CA VAL A 26 16.69 -6.07 5.09
C VAL A 26 16.43 -6.37 3.62
N GLY A 27 17.05 -5.61 2.72
CA GLY A 27 16.80 -5.70 1.27
C GLY A 27 16.97 -7.11 0.70
N GLU A 28 17.95 -7.86 1.18
CA GLU A 28 18.20 -9.25 0.75
C GLU A 28 17.07 -10.24 1.09
N LYS A 29 16.18 -9.87 2.02
CA LYS A 29 15.01 -10.66 2.41
C LYS A 29 13.73 -10.22 1.70
N GLN A 30 13.78 -9.21 0.84
CA GLN A 30 12.61 -8.83 0.05
C GLN A 30 12.27 -9.93 -0.96
N THR A 31 10.98 -10.23 -1.04
CA THR A 31 10.44 -11.19 -1.99
C THR A 31 10.00 -10.48 -3.27
N GLU A 32 9.77 -11.25 -4.33
CA GLU A 32 9.20 -10.72 -5.57
C GLU A 32 7.85 -10.02 -5.35
N LEU A 33 7.05 -10.49 -4.39
CA LEU A 33 5.77 -9.89 -4.05
C LEU A 33 5.92 -8.52 -3.37
N ASP A 34 6.98 -8.33 -2.57
CA ASP A 34 7.27 -7.04 -1.94
C ASP A 34 7.62 -5.99 -2.99
N HIS A 35 8.47 -6.36 -3.97
CA HIS A 35 8.82 -5.48 -5.07
C HIS A 35 7.62 -5.14 -5.96
N LEU A 36 6.77 -6.13 -6.27
CA LEU A 36 5.54 -5.90 -7.02
C LEU A 36 4.60 -4.96 -6.28
N HIS A 37 4.46 -5.13 -4.96
CA HIS A 37 3.64 -4.27 -4.13
C HIS A 37 4.16 -2.82 -4.09
N GLU A 38 5.47 -2.62 -3.91
CA GLU A 38 6.08 -1.29 -3.93
C GLU A 38 5.84 -0.57 -5.27
N GLU A 39 5.96 -1.29 -6.39
CA GLU A 39 5.65 -0.73 -7.70
C GLU A 39 4.17 -0.35 -7.85
N GLN A 40 3.25 -1.22 -7.39
CA GLN A 40 1.81 -0.91 -7.40
C GLN A 40 1.49 0.33 -6.56
N VAL A 41 2.09 0.45 -5.38
CA VAL A 41 1.94 1.63 -4.51
C VAL A 41 2.51 2.87 -5.18
N ARG A 42 3.68 2.78 -5.81
CA ARG A 42 4.31 3.89 -6.56
C ARG A 42 3.43 4.39 -7.70
N LEU A 43 2.74 3.48 -8.38
CA LEU A 43 1.78 3.80 -9.45
C LEU A 43 0.41 4.30 -8.93
N GLY A 44 0.23 4.37 -7.61
CA GLY A 44 -1.04 4.76 -6.99
C GLY A 44 -2.16 3.73 -7.21
N GLU A 45 -1.80 2.47 -7.47
CA GLU A 45 -2.76 1.41 -7.67
C GLU A 45 -3.21 0.79 -6.35
N ASN A 46 -4.46 0.33 -6.37
CA ASN A 46 -5.08 -0.49 -5.33
C ASN A 46 -5.99 -1.53 -5.98
N LYS A 47 -6.40 -2.53 -5.20
CA LYS A 47 -7.29 -3.62 -5.61
C LYS A 47 -8.42 -3.17 -6.53
N TYR A 48 -9.15 -2.13 -6.15
CA TYR A 48 -10.33 -1.68 -6.90
C TYR A 48 -9.96 -0.92 -8.18
N SER A 49 -8.91 -0.10 -8.15
CA SER A 49 -8.44 0.61 -9.34
C SER A 49 -7.90 -0.38 -10.39
N THR A 50 -7.16 -1.40 -9.98
CA THR A 50 -6.63 -2.44 -10.86
C THR A 50 -7.76 -3.29 -11.44
N LEU A 51 -8.73 -3.73 -10.61
CA LEU A 51 -9.91 -4.45 -11.09
C LEU A 51 -10.72 -3.63 -12.10
N ARG A 52 -10.89 -2.32 -11.89
CA ARG A 52 -11.54 -1.45 -12.87
C ARG A 52 -10.73 -1.37 -14.16
N LYS A 53 -9.42 -1.14 -14.09
CA LYS A 53 -8.53 -1.08 -15.27
C LYS A 53 -8.60 -2.37 -16.10
N VAL A 54 -8.57 -3.53 -15.47
CA VAL A 54 -8.60 -4.83 -16.16
C VAL A 54 -9.98 -5.14 -16.76
N ARG A 55 -11.07 -4.78 -16.07
CA ARG A 55 -12.44 -5.00 -16.57
C ARG A 55 -12.82 -4.11 -17.76
N HIS A 56 -12.08 -3.03 -17.99
CA HIS A 56 -12.30 -2.08 -19.09
C HIS A 56 -11.23 -2.15 -20.18
N LYS A 57 -10.35 -3.17 -20.13
CA LYS A 57 -9.47 -3.57 -21.24
C LYS A 57 -10.15 -4.67 -22.06
#